data_AF-A0AAN6VS88-F1
#
_entry.id   AF-A0AAN6VS88-F1
#
_cell.length_a   1.000
_cell.length_b   1.000
_cell.length_c   1.000
_cell.angle_alpha   90.00
_cell.angle_beta   90.00
_cell.angle_gamma   90.00
#
_symmetry.space_group_name_H-M   'P 1'
#
loop_
_entity.id
_entity.type
_entity.pdbx_description
1 polymer ?
#
loop_
_entity_poly.entity_id
_entity_poly.type
_entity_poly.pdbx_seq_one_letter_code
_entity_poly.pdbx_strand_id
1 'polypeptide(L)'
;MGRVIRNQRKGRGSIFTANTRLRKAPAKFRSLDYSERHGYVRGIVKEIIHDPGRGAPLARVVFNGTYKFKKVSETFIANEGMYTGQFIYAGKNAALTVGNVLPLASVPEGTVVSNVEEKPGDRGALGRTSGNYITVVGHNPDEGKTRIKLPSGAKKVVSSNARGMIGIVAGGGRTDKPLLKASRAKHKFAVKRNRWPKTRGVAMNPVDHPHGDIQAFGNDALLEKYSLKANDAILAEPKHLDIYEDLLNNYDAKLIAGGAAQNTARGAQYLLPENSVVYLGGAGDDKYAAILRDACKQAGLRVEYRVDPKVATGRCGVVITGHNRSMCTELGAANHYDLEHLKRPDIWALVENAEAYYVGGYHFTVCPPAIMELAEQAAAKNKPFILSLSAPFIPQFFKDPLDKSAPYWDYVIGNETEAEAYAESHDLGTKDLKEIAKALANLPKANSQRKRVAVITHGTEPTIIAVQGEDKIREYPVHEIPKEDINDTNGAGDAFAGGFCAGIVDGRPLDECVHMGQWLARLSIKELGPSYPFPKQTYSRQ
;
A
#
# COMPACT_ATOMS: atom_id res chain seq x y z
N MET A 1 -24.73 -4.68 -3.96
CA MET A 1 -24.26 -5.05 -5.32
C MET A 1 -22.76 -4.81 -5.40
N GLY A 2 -21.95 -5.87 -5.45
CA GLY A 2 -20.48 -5.75 -5.43
C GLY A 2 -19.93 -4.91 -6.58
N ARG A 3 -18.93 -4.07 -6.30
CA ARG A 3 -18.28 -3.22 -7.30
C ARG A 3 -17.64 -4.14 -8.36
N VAL A 4 -18.17 -4.06 -9.57
CA VAL A 4 -17.63 -4.72 -10.76
C VAL A 4 -16.13 -4.42 -10.84
N ILE A 5 -15.28 -5.44 -10.59
CA ILE A 5 -13.81 -5.27 -10.65
C ILE A 5 -13.44 -4.69 -12.02
N ARG A 6 -12.36 -3.90 -12.11
CA ARG A 6 -11.93 -3.27 -13.38
C ARG A 6 -11.87 -4.28 -14.53
N ASN A 7 -11.61 -5.57 -14.26
CA ASN A 7 -11.67 -6.65 -15.26
C ASN A 7 -13.07 -6.89 -15.85
N GLN A 8 -14.13 -6.75 -15.07
CA GLN A 8 -15.52 -6.95 -15.49
C GLN A 8 -16.12 -5.68 -16.14
N ARG A 9 -15.67 -4.46 -15.76
CA ARG A 9 -16.04 -3.19 -16.46
C ARG A 9 -15.43 -3.09 -17.87
N LYS A 10 -14.48 -3.95 -18.24
CA LYS A 10 -13.76 -3.93 -19.53
C LYS A 10 -14.62 -4.36 -20.72
N GLY A 11 -15.78 -4.97 -20.51
CA GLY A 11 -16.72 -5.38 -21.56
C GLY A 11 -16.11 -6.31 -22.62
N ARG A 12 -16.91 -6.68 -23.63
CA ARG A 12 -16.53 -7.52 -24.78
C ARG A 12 -15.99 -6.67 -25.96
N GLY A 13 -15.53 -5.44 -25.69
CA GLY A 13 -15.23 -4.42 -26.71
C GLY A 13 -13.79 -4.42 -27.25
N SER A 14 -13.64 -4.01 -28.52
CA SER A 14 -12.38 -3.96 -29.30
C SER A 14 -11.34 -2.95 -28.83
N ILE A 15 -11.68 -2.10 -27.85
CA ILE A 15 -10.84 -0.99 -27.35
C ILE A 15 -9.54 -1.49 -26.70
N PHE A 16 -9.51 -2.73 -26.20
CA PHE A 16 -8.35 -3.28 -25.47
C PHE A 16 -7.74 -4.53 -26.11
N THR A 17 -8.17 -4.91 -27.31
CA THR A 17 -7.49 -5.90 -28.14
C THR A 17 -6.26 -5.28 -28.79
N ALA A 18 -5.10 -5.94 -28.69
CA ALA A 18 -3.92 -5.50 -29.41
C ALA A 18 -4.24 -5.47 -30.91
N ASN A 19 -3.89 -4.39 -31.62
CA ASN A 19 -4.09 -4.32 -33.06
C ASN A 19 -3.19 -5.35 -33.74
N THR A 20 -3.77 -6.49 -34.12
CA THR A 20 -3.07 -7.61 -34.77
C THR A 20 -3.09 -7.51 -36.29
N ARG A 21 -3.85 -6.58 -36.88
CA ARG A 21 -3.97 -6.43 -38.35
C ARG A 21 -2.63 -6.17 -39.02
N LEU A 22 -1.72 -5.49 -38.33
CA LEU A 22 -0.37 -5.17 -38.84
C LEU A 22 0.68 -6.23 -38.50
N ARG A 23 0.34 -7.28 -37.74
CA ARG A 23 1.29 -8.37 -37.44
C ARG A 23 1.56 -9.15 -38.72
N LYS A 24 2.84 -9.36 -39.01
CA LYS A 24 3.27 -9.98 -40.27
C LYS A 24 3.03 -11.50 -40.27
N ALA A 25 3.37 -12.16 -39.17
CA ALA A 25 3.25 -13.60 -39.05
C ALA A 25 3.29 -14.05 -37.57
N PRO A 26 2.77 -15.25 -37.25
CA PRO A 26 2.97 -15.84 -35.94
C PRO A 26 4.45 -16.19 -35.75
N ALA A 27 5.06 -15.68 -34.67
CA ALA A 27 6.40 -16.10 -34.28
C ALA A 27 6.30 -17.47 -33.61
N LYS A 28 6.84 -18.52 -34.23
CA LYS A 28 6.79 -19.89 -33.70
C LYS A 28 7.90 -20.73 -34.33
N PHE A 29 8.42 -21.70 -33.57
CA PHE A 29 9.31 -22.71 -34.14
C PHE A 29 8.57 -23.57 -35.17
N ARG A 30 9.28 -24.40 -35.93
CA ARG A 30 8.66 -25.44 -36.76
C ARG A 30 7.88 -26.44 -35.91
N SER A 31 6.93 -27.13 -36.54
CA SER A 31 6.34 -28.33 -35.96
C SER A 31 7.44 -29.36 -35.71
N LEU A 32 7.45 -29.95 -34.52
CA LEU A 32 8.42 -30.97 -34.16
C LEU A 32 8.18 -32.23 -35.02
N ASP A 33 9.11 -32.55 -35.91
CA ASP A 33 9.04 -33.70 -36.81
C ASP A 33 10.16 -34.72 -36.52
N TYR A 34 10.17 -35.83 -37.27
CA TYR A 34 11.14 -36.91 -37.10
C TYR A 34 12.59 -36.43 -37.21
N SER A 35 12.85 -35.50 -38.16
CA SER A 35 14.19 -34.97 -38.42
C SER A 35 14.70 -34.11 -37.27
N GLU A 36 13.86 -33.29 -36.64
CA GLU A 36 14.27 -32.52 -35.45
C GLU A 36 14.45 -33.40 -34.20
N ARG A 37 13.71 -34.50 -34.08
CA ARG A 37 13.82 -35.43 -32.94
C ARG A 37 15.10 -36.26 -32.96
N HIS A 38 15.53 -36.74 -34.12
CA HIS A 38 16.66 -37.67 -34.25
C HIS A 38 17.92 -37.03 -34.86
N GLY A 39 17.80 -35.88 -35.51
CA GLY A 39 18.91 -35.21 -36.18
C GLY A 39 18.76 -33.70 -36.12
N TYR A 40 18.89 -33.04 -37.27
CA TYR A 40 18.60 -31.61 -37.43
C TYR A 40 18.04 -31.34 -38.81
N VAL A 41 17.39 -30.20 -38.98
CA VAL A 41 16.99 -29.65 -40.27
C VAL A 41 17.63 -28.29 -40.46
N ARG A 42 18.25 -28.10 -41.61
CA ARG A 42 18.88 -26.83 -42.02
C ARG A 42 17.84 -25.91 -42.67
N GLY A 43 17.76 -24.69 -42.17
CA GLY A 43 17.03 -23.57 -42.76
C GLY A 43 17.96 -22.41 -43.10
N ILE A 44 17.53 -21.54 -44.01
CA ILE A 44 18.23 -20.29 -44.35
C ILE A 44 17.38 -19.09 -43.94
N VAL A 45 18.00 -18.12 -43.26
CA VAL A 45 17.34 -16.84 -42.96
C VAL A 45 17.21 -16.06 -44.25
N LYS A 46 16.00 -15.99 -44.83
CA LYS A 46 15.77 -15.27 -46.09
C LYS A 46 15.64 -13.77 -45.88
N GLU A 47 15.11 -13.36 -44.73
CA GLU A 47 14.86 -11.95 -44.43
C GLU A 47 14.64 -11.74 -42.93
N ILE A 48 15.08 -10.60 -42.39
CA ILE A 48 14.74 -10.12 -41.05
C ILE A 48 13.67 -9.05 -41.19
N ILE A 49 12.51 -9.31 -40.60
CA ILE A 49 11.27 -8.55 -40.78
C ILE A 49 10.97 -7.79 -39.49
N HIS A 50 10.67 -6.51 -39.61
CA HIS A 50 10.08 -5.74 -38.51
C HIS A 50 8.61 -6.15 -38.33
N ASP A 51 8.25 -6.73 -37.18
CA ASP A 51 6.87 -7.08 -36.80
C ASP A 51 6.25 -6.01 -35.90
N PRO A 52 5.31 -5.18 -36.42
CA PRO A 52 4.67 -4.14 -35.64
C PRO A 52 4.03 -4.68 -34.36
N GLY A 53 4.35 -4.07 -33.22
CA GLY A 53 3.73 -4.37 -31.92
C GLY A 53 4.38 -5.50 -31.10
N ARG A 54 5.24 -6.35 -31.67
CA ARG A 54 5.94 -7.42 -30.92
C ARG A 54 7.20 -6.95 -30.20
N GLY A 55 7.83 -5.87 -30.66
CA GLY A 55 9.05 -5.32 -30.07
C GLY A 55 10.33 -6.05 -30.49
N ALA A 56 10.28 -7.37 -30.65
CA ALA A 56 11.33 -8.19 -31.24
C ALA A 56 11.14 -8.33 -32.77
N PRO A 57 12.22 -8.26 -33.58
CA PRO A 57 12.15 -8.56 -35.00
C PRO A 57 11.94 -10.05 -35.25
N LEU A 58 11.47 -10.39 -36.45
CA LEU A 58 11.23 -11.77 -36.87
C LEU A 58 12.23 -12.18 -37.94
N ALA A 59 12.71 -13.42 -37.88
CA ALA A 59 13.50 -14.03 -38.94
C ALA A 59 12.60 -14.94 -39.78
N ARG A 60 12.46 -14.66 -41.08
CA ARG A 60 11.78 -15.58 -42.00
C ARG A 60 12.78 -16.65 -42.44
N VAL A 61 12.66 -17.83 -41.86
CA VAL A 61 13.54 -18.97 -42.11
C VAL A 61 12.87 -19.93 -43.08
N VAL A 62 13.58 -20.27 -44.16
CA VAL A 62 13.10 -21.20 -45.18
C VAL A 62 13.80 -22.54 -45.01
N PHE A 63 13.01 -23.57 -44.79
CA PHE A 63 13.45 -24.96 -44.68
C PHE A 63 13.08 -25.74 -45.94
N ASN A 64 13.87 -26.76 -46.27
CA ASN A 64 13.47 -27.73 -47.27
C ASN A 64 12.51 -28.74 -46.62
N GLY A 65 11.31 -28.90 -47.17
CA GLY A 65 10.33 -29.85 -46.66
C GLY A 65 10.73 -31.30 -46.98
N THR A 66 10.53 -32.18 -46.01
CA THR A 66 10.94 -33.59 -46.06
C THR A 66 10.03 -34.49 -46.92
N TYR A 67 8.78 -34.10 -47.18
CA TYR A 67 7.78 -35.01 -47.80
C TYR A 67 7.30 -34.62 -49.21
N LYS A 68 7.52 -33.38 -49.70
CA LYS A 68 6.96 -32.92 -51.00
C LYS A 68 7.88 -32.00 -51.82
N PHE A 69 9.19 -31.95 -51.55
CA PHE A 69 10.15 -31.00 -52.16
C PHE A 69 9.72 -29.50 -52.09
N LYS A 70 8.72 -29.17 -51.26
CA LYS A 70 8.23 -27.81 -51.06
C LYS A 70 9.09 -27.09 -50.03
N LYS A 71 9.37 -25.81 -50.29
CA LYS A 71 10.00 -24.92 -49.32
C LYS A 71 8.98 -24.55 -48.24
N VAL A 72 9.30 -24.83 -46.98
CA VAL A 72 8.47 -24.47 -45.82
C VAL A 72 9.07 -23.21 -45.21
N SER A 73 8.34 -22.11 -45.29
CA SER A 73 8.75 -20.86 -44.67
C SER A 73 8.10 -20.72 -43.30
N GLU A 74 8.93 -20.51 -42.28
CA GLU A 74 8.47 -20.31 -40.91
C GLU A 74 9.09 -19.03 -40.35
N THR A 75 8.42 -18.43 -39.38
CA THR A 75 8.79 -17.12 -38.86
C THR A 75 9.22 -17.24 -37.41
N PHE A 76 10.52 -17.11 -37.17
CA PHE A 76 11.11 -17.26 -35.84
C PHE A 76 11.29 -15.89 -35.20
N ILE A 77 11.43 -15.86 -33.88
CA ILE A 77 11.93 -14.65 -33.21
C ILE A 77 13.41 -14.53 -33.57
N ALA A 78 13.85 -13.35 -33.98
CA ALA A 78 15.25 -13.14 -34.31
C ALA A 78 16.07 -12.86 -33.05
N ASN A 79 17.18 -13.57 -32.91
CA ASN A 79 18.17 -13.33 -31.88
C ASN A 79 19.19 -12.29 -32.34
N GLU A 80 19.83 -11.66 -31.36
CA GLU A 80 20.91 -10.72 -31.61
C GLU A 80 22.07 -11.41 -32.34
N GLY A 81 22.59 -10.78 -33.39
CA GLY A 81 23.61 -11.39 -34.26
C GLY A 81 23.07 -12.26 -35.40
N MET A 82 21.75 -12.48 -35.50
CA MET A 82 21.20 -13.13 -36.70
C MET A 82 21.24 -12.20 -37.92
N TYR A 83 21.55 -12.76 -39.10
CA TYR A 83 21.63 -12.00 -40.35
C TYR A 83 21.05 -12.76 -41.56
N THR A 84 20.70 -12.05 -42.62
CA THR A 84 20.17 -12.62 -43.86
C THR A 84 21.23 -13.50 -44.54
N GLY A 85 20.86 -14.71 -44.97
CA GLY A 85 21.75 -15.71 -45.55
C GLY A 85 22.34 -16.67 -44.52
N GLN A 86 22.20 -16.42 -43.23
CA GLN A 86 22.67 -17.31 -42.18
C GLN A 86 21.93 -18.66 -42.21
N PHE A 87 22.67 -19.76 -42.00
CA PHE A 87 22.09 -21.07 -41.77
C PHE A 87 21.66 -21.24 -40.32
N ILE A 88 20.44 -21.76 -40.14
CA ILE A 88 19.86 -22.08 -38.84
C ILE A 88 19.58 -23.58 -38.80
N TYR A 89 20.09 -24.23 -37.77
CA TYR A 89 19.91 -25.66 -37.55
C TYR A 89 18.92 -25.87 -36.41
N ALA A 90 17.86 -26.62 -36.69
CA ALA A 90 16.84 -26.98 -35.71
C ALA A 90 16.85 -28.49 -35.48
N GLY A 91 17.10 -28.94 -34.26
CA GLY A 91 17.04 -30.35 -33.87
C GLY A 91 18.08 -30.74 -32.81
N LYS A 92 18.04 -32.00 -32.39
CA LYS A 92 18.90 -32.58 -31.35
C LYS A 92 20.39 -32.44 -31.63
N ASN A 93 20.81 -32.61 -32.88
CA ASN A 93 22.23 -32.61 -33.28
C ASN A 93 22.69 -31.25 -33.85
N ALA A 94 21.95 -30.17 -33.62
CA ALA A 94 22.37 -28.84 -34.04
C ALA A 94 23.54 -28.33 -33.18
N ALA A 95 24.40 -27.47 -33.75
CA ALA A 95 25.49 -26.86 -33.00
C ALA A 95 24.98 -25.76 -32.05
N LEU A 96 25.71 -25.48 -30.97
CA LEU A 96 25.43 -24.41 -30.00
C LEU A 96 25.83 -23.03 -30.55
N THR A 97 25.23 -22.63 -31.66
CA THR A 97 25.44 -21.31 -32.27
C THR A 97 24.18 -20.46 -32.18
N VAL A 98 24.36 -19.14 -32.09
CA VAL A 98 23.23 -18.20 -31.96
C VAL A 98 22.23 -18.37 -33.11
N GLY A 99 20.95 -18.49 -32.74
CA GLY A 99 19.84 -18.70 -33.67
C GLY A 99 19.45 -20.17 -33.89
N ASN A 100 20.32 -21.13 -33.56
CA ASN A 100 19.97 -22.56 -33.64
C ASN A 100 18.97 -22.95 -32.56
N VAL A 101 18.16 -23.98 -32.86
CA VAL A 101 17.10 -24.48 -31.99
C VAL A 101 17.43 -25.90 -31.55
N LEU A 102 17.58 -26.12 -30.25
CA LEU A 102 17.95 -27.39 -29.66
C LEU A 102 16.98 -27.79 -28.55
N PRO A 103 16.80 -29.09 -28.26
CA PRO A 103 16.24 -29.55 -26.99
C PRO A 103 17.09 -29.04 -25.82
N LEU A 104 16.46 -28.64 -24.72
CA LEU A 104 17.16 -28.14 -23.54
C LEU A 104 18.13 -29.18 -22.95
N ALA A 105 17.83 -30.47 -23.09
CA ALA A 105 18.72 -31.57 -22.68
C ALA A 105 20.11 -31.51 -23.32
N SER A 106 20.22 -30.93 -24.53
CA SER A 106 21.46 -30.87 -25.31
C SER A 106 22.20 -29.53 -25.12
N VAL A 107 21.70 -28.66 -24.25
CA VAL A 107 22.25 -27.34 -23.99
C VAL A 107 23.00 -27.36 -22.65
N PRO A 108 24.27 -26.93 -22.59
CA PRO A 108 25.00 -26.88 -21.32
C PRO A 108 24.39 -25.91 -20.31
N GLU A 109 24.59 -26.20 -19.02
CA GLU A 109 24.20 -25.33 -17.92
C GLU A 109 24.90 -23.96 -18.04
N GLY A 110 24.21 -22.89 -17.63
CA GLY A 110 24.66 -21.51 -17.80
C GLY A 110 24.39 -20.92 -19.18
N THR A 111 24.02 -21.71 -20.18
CA THR A 111 23.75 -21.20 -21.53
C THR A 111 22.52 -20.30 -21.56
N VAL A 112 22.62 -19.25 -22.37
CA VAL A 112 21.57 -18.26 -22.60
C VAL A 112 20.70 -18.70 -23.78
N VAL A 113 19.41 -18.86 -23.52
CA VAL A 113 18.41 -19.30 -24.50
C VAL A 113 17.19 -18.37 -24.55
N SER A 114 16.45 -18.39 -25.64
CA SER A 114 15.25 -17.58 -25.88
C SER A 114 14.17 -18.37 -26.59
N ASN A 115 12.94 -17.83 -26.55
CA ASN A 115 11.75 -18.47 -27.13
C ASN A 115 11.54 -19.93 -26.70
N VAL A 116 11.81 -20.25 -25.43
CA VAL A 116 11.78 -21.61 -24.88
C VAL A 116 10.35 -22.15 -24.84
N GLU A 117 10.17 -23.42 -25.17
CA GLU A 117 8.90 -24.14 -25.04
C GLU A 117 8.56 -24.38 -23.56
N GLU A 118 7.30 -24.13 -23.16
CA GLU A 118 6.81 -24.51 -21.82
C GLU A 118 6.46 -26.00 -21.79
N LYS A 119 5.84 -26.49 -22.87
CA LYS A 119 5.58 -27.91 -23.12
C LYS A 119 6.24 -28.31 -24.45
N PRO A 120 6.89 -29.49 -24.53
CA PRO A 120 7.50 -29.95 -25.77
C PRO A 120 6.51 -29.88 -26.94
N GLY A 121 6.88 -29.16 -28.00
CA GLY A 121 6.05 -28.99 -29.19
C GLY A 121 5.04 -27.85 -29.16
N ASP A 122 5.00 -27.01 -28.12
CA ASP A 122 4.18 -25.79 -28.08
C ASP A 122 4.72 -24.65 -28.99
N ARG A 123 5.89 -24.86 -29.60
CA ARG A 123 6.54 -23.98 -30.60
C ARG A 123 7.01 -22.63 -30.05
N GLY A 124 7.18 -22.51 -28.73
CA GLY A 124 7.85 -21.41 -28.04
C GLY A 124 6.90 -20.51 -27.26
N ALA A 125 7.06 -20.47 -25.94
CA ALA A 125 6.16 -19.79 -25.00
C ALA A 125 6.87 -18.76 -24.11
N LEU A 126 8.09 -19.05 -23.66
CA LEU A 126 8.82 -18.31 -22.63
C LEU A 126 9.98 -17.49 -23.23
N GLY A 127 10.30 -16.35 -22.61
CA GLY A 127 11.49 -15.56 -22.99
C GLY A 127 11.44 -15.00 -24.42
N ARG A 128 10.32 -14.40 -24.80
CA ARG A 128 10.00 -14.01 -26.20
C ARG A 128 10.12 -12.51 -26.49
N THR A 129 10.37 -11.71 -25.46
CA THR A 129 10.38 -10.24 -25.54
C THR A 129 11.75 -9.73 -25.96
N SER A 130 11.81 -8.58 -26.65
CA SER A 130 13.06 -7.91 -27.02
C SER A 130 14.00 -7.71 -25.82
N GLY A 131 15.26 -8.13 -25.95
CA GLY A 131 16.28 -8.04 -24.89
C GLY A 131 16.18 -9.10 -23.80
N ASN A 132 15.13 -9.93 -23.79
CA ASN A 132 14.99 -10.97 -22.78
C ASN A 132 15.74 -12.24 -23.18
N TYR A 133 16.15 -12.98 -22.16
CA TYR A 133 16.73 -14.29 -22.27
C TYR A 133 16.40 -15.14 -21.03
N ILE A 134 16.60 -16.44 -21.16
CA ILE A 134 16.42 -17.43 -20.12
C ILE A 134 17.77 -18.12 -19.92
N THR A 135 18.15 -18.34 -18.68
CA THR A 135 19.39 -19.08 -18.37
C THR A 135 19.02 -20.50 -17.98
N VAL A 136 19.68 -21.47 -18.59
CA VAL A 136 19.60 -22.88 -18.17
C VAL A 136 20.38 -23.02 -16.87
N VAL A 137 19.71 -23.41 -15.78
CA VAL A 137 20.34 -23.48 -14.44
C VAL A 137 20.92 -24.84 -14.18
N GLY A 138 20.16 -25.88 -14.51
CA GLY A 138 20.61 -27.25 -14.32
C GLY A 138 19.66 -28.28 -14.89
N HIS A 139 20.21 -29.45 -15.20
CA HIS A 139 19.44 -30.59 -15.70
C HIS A 139 19.25 -31.62 -14.59
N ASN A 140 18.05 -32.20 -14.51
CA ASN A 140 17.79 -33.39 -13.71
C ASN A 140 17.54 -34.56 -14.69
N PRO A 141 18.56 -35.41 -14.96
CA PRO A 141 18.44 -36.54 -15.88
C PRO A 141 17.40 -37.57 -15.45
N ASP A 142 17.29 -37.82 -14.14
CA ASP A 142 16.43 -38.87 -13.57
C ASP A 142 14.94 -38.56 -13.77
N GLU A 143 14.57 -37.30 -13.64
CA GLU A 143 13.19 -36.83 -13.85
C GLU A 143 12.90 -36.39 -15.30
N GLY A 144 13.91 -36.33 -16.18
CA GLY A 144 13.76 -35.80 -17.54
C GLY A 144 13.34 -34.33 -17.58
N LYS A 145 13.75 -33.54 -16.57
CA LYS A 145 13.37 -32.13 -16.40
C LYS A 145 14.60 -31.22 -16.36
N THR A 146 14.43 -29.99 -16.84
CA THR A 146 15.45 -28.94 -16.83
C THR A 146 14.93 -27.75 -16.04
N ARG A 147 15.76 -27.23 -15.14
CA ARG A 147 15.47 -26.00 -14.38
C ARG A 147 16.00 -24.80 -15.15
N ILE A 148 15.12 -23.85 -15.40
CA ILE A 148 15.44 -22.60 -16.09
C ILE A 148 15.18 -21.40 -15.18
N LYS A 149 15.98 -20.34 -15.34
CA LYS A 149 15.78 -19.05 -14.67
C LYS A 149 15.18 -18.06 -15.67
N LEU A 150 13.99 -17.55 -15.35
CA LEU A 150 13.30 -16.56 -16.15
C LEU A 150 13.92 -15.16 -15.95
N PRO A 151 13.72 -14.21 -16.89
CA PRO A 151 14.17 -12.82 -16.73
C PRO A 151 13.67 -12.13 -15.45
N SER A 152 12.54 -12.58 -14.89
CA SER A 152 11.98 -12.07 -13.64
C SER A 152 12.71 -12.55 -12.38
N GLY A 153 13.74 -13.39 -12.51
CA GLY A 153 14.42 -14.05 -11.39
C GLY A 153 13.77 -15.36 -10.93
N ALA A 154 12.51 -15.62 -11.33
CA ALA A 154 11.80 -16.84 -10.98
C ALA A 154 12.44 -18.08 -11.62
N LYS A 155 12.58 -19.15 -10.83
CA LYS A 155 13.03 -20.46 -11.31
C LYS A 155 11.81 -21.28 -11.73
N LYS A 156 11.84 -21.86 -12.92
CA LYS A 156 10.77 -22.73 -13.45
C LYS A 156 11.37 -24.05 -13.90
N VAL A 157 10.63 -25.14 -13.72
CA VAL A 157 11.01 -26.47 -14.20
C VAL A 157 10.22 -26.78 -15.45
N VAL A 158 10.91 -27.18 -16.51
CA VAL A 158 10.34 -27.56 -17.82
C VAL A 158 10.85 -28.93 -18.23
N SER A 159 10.19 -29.59 -19.20
CA SER A 159 10.71 -30.87 -19.72
C SER A 159 12.05 -30.66 -20.42
N SER A 160 13.00 -31.58 -20.26
CA SER A 160 14.29 -31.52 -20.95
C SER A 160 14.16 -31.68 -22.48
N ASN A 161 13.04 -32.23 -22.96
CA ASN A 161 12.71 -32.33 -24.38
C ASN A 161 12.12 -31.04 -24.97
N ALA A 162 11.84 -30.02 -24.15
CA ALA A 162 11.40 -28.72 -24.62
C ALA A 162 12.51 -28.07 -25.46
N ARG A 163 12.14 -27.38 -26.54
CA ARG A 163 13.12 -26.68 -27.41
C ARG A 163 13.37 -25.26 -26.96
N GLY A 164 14.60 -24.77 -27.16
CA GLY A 164 15.00 -23.38 -26.98
C GLY A 164 15.91 -22.92 -28.12
N MET A 165 15.86 -21.62 -28.44
CA MET A 165 16.80 -21.02 -29.39
C MET A 165 18.01 -20.47 -28.64
N ILE A 166 19.23 -20.70 -29.11
CA ILE A 166 20.44 -20.19 -28.47
C ILE A 166 20.56 -18.67 -28.71
N GLY A 167 20.77 -17.91 -27.64
CA GLY A 167 21.02 -16.47 -27.67
C GLY A 167 19.88 -15.61 -27.11
N ILE A 168 20.11 -14.29 -27.16
CA ILE A 168 19.23 -13.25 -26.61
C ILE A 168 18.32 -12.74 -27.72
N VAL A 169 17.06 -12.41 -27.38
CA VAL A 169 16.13 -11.83 -28.35
C VAL A 169 16.59 -10.44 -28.78
N ALA A 170 16.67 -10.20 -30.09
CA ALA A 170 17.14 -8.92 -30.62
C ALA A 170 16.25 -7.72 -30.21
N GLY A 171 16.85 -6.53 -30.20
CA GLY A 171 16.16 -5.27 -29.94
C GLY A 171 16.10 -4.85 -28.47
N GLY A 172 17.07 -5.28 -27.64
CA GLY A 172 17.17 -4.90 -26.23
C GLY A 172 17.20 -3.39 -26.00
N GLY A 173 18.08 -2.66 -26.70
CA GLY A 173 18.23 -1.21 -26.57
C GLY A 173 17.05 -0.35 -27.07
N ARG A 174 15.92 -0.96 -27.41
CA ARG A 174 14.71 -0.24 -27.86
C ARG A 174 14.11 0.63 -26.74
N THR A 175 14.33 0.27 -25.47
CA THR A 175 13.91 1.05 -24.31
C THR A 175 14.74 2.32 -24.13
N ASP A 176 16.02 2.24 -24.49
CA ASP A 176 17.03 3.25 -24.13
C ASP A 176 17.01 4.45 -25.08
N LYS A 177 16.32 4.32 -26.23
CA LYS A 177 16.11 5.40 -27.18
C LYS A 177 15.30 6.55 -26.53
N PRO A 178 15.87 7.76 -26.38
CA PRO A 178 15.16 8.89 -25.77
C PRO A 178 13.97 9.31 -26.63
N LEU A 179 12.81 9.49 -25.99
CA LEU A 179 11.58 9.95 -26.64
C LEU A 179 11.54 11.48 -26.63
N LEU A 180 12.35 12.10 -27.48
CA LEU A 180 12.52 13.55 -27.60
C LEU A 180 11.23 14.35 -27.92
N LYS A 181 10.11 13.69 -28.25
CA LYS A 181 8.81 14.31 -28.54
C LYS A 181 7.64 13.45 -28.06
N ALA A 182 6.65 14.08 -27.42
CA ALA A 182 5.44 13.42 -26.90
C ALA A 182 4.60 12.69 -28.00
N SER A 183 4.55 13.23 -29.22
CA SER A 183 3.85 12.57 -30.35
C SER A 183 4.47 11.20 -30.70
N ARG A 184 5.80 11.06 -30.63
CA ARG A 184 6.47 9.77 -30.86
C ARG A 184 6.12 8.74 -29.79
N ALA A 185 5.90 9.18 -28.56
CA ALA A 185 5.40 8.33 -27.49
C ALA A 185 3.97 7.85 -27.79
N LYS A 186 3.07 8.72 -28.27
CA LYS A 186 1.71 8.35 -28.70
C LYS A 186 1.71 7.19 -29.68
N HIS A 187 2.46 7.30 -30.77
CA HIS A 187 2.53 6.23 -31.76
C HIS A 187 3.22 4.97 -31.22
N LYS A 188 4.24 5.09 -30.35
CA LYS A 188 4.92 3.95 -29.69
C LYS A 188 3.99 3.12 -28.81
N PHE A 189 3.04 3.77 -28.11
CA PHE A 189 2.15 3.07 -27.19
C PHE A 189 0.78 2.72 -27.80
N ALA A 190 0.29 3.45 -28.80
CA ALA A 190 -0.98 3.16 -29.48
C ALA A 190 -1.03 1.76 -30.13
N VAL A 191 0.12 1.23 -30.56
CA VAL A 191 0.23 -0.12 -31.15
C VAL A 191 0.32 -1.23 -30.11
N LYS A 192 0.39 -0.90 -28.81
CA LYS A 192 0.53 -1.86 -27.71
C LYS A 192 -0.75 -1.90 -26.87
N ARG A 193 -0.93 -3.00 -26.13
CA ARG A 193 -2.04 -3.16 -25.16
C ARG A 193 -1.89 -2.28 -23.90
N ASN A 194 -0.94 -1.36 -23.87
CA ASN A 194 -0.65 -0.57 -22.67
C ASN A 194 -1.52 0.69 -22.66
N ARG A 195 -2.08 1.02 -21.49
CA ARG A 195 -2.70 2.33 -21.24
C ARG A 195 -1.61 3.39 -21.31
N TRP A 196 -1.56 4.11 -22.43
CA TRP A 196 -0.78 5.33 -22.57
C TRP A 196 -1.62 6.37 -23.33
N PRO A 197 -1.58 7.65 -22.94
CA PRO A 197 -0.84 8.19 -21.80
C PRO A 197 -1.38 7.61 -20.48
N LYS A 198 -0.48 7.19 -19.59
CA LYS A 198 -0.83 7.13 -18.17
C LYS A 198 -0.81 8.59 -17.76
N THR A 199 -1.98 9.18 -17.59
CA THR A 199 -2.08 10.49 -16.95
C THR A 199 -1.53 10.35 -15.53
N ARG A 200 -0.88 11.39 -14.99
CA ARG A 200 -0.57 11.45 -13.55
C ARG A 200 -1.86 11.16 -12.78
N GLY A 201 -1.81 10.60 -11.57
CA GLY A 201 -3.03 10.42 -10.75
C GLY A 201 -3.86 11.71 -10.70
N VAL A 202 -3.19 12.85 -10.58
CA VAL A 202 -3.75 14.21 -10.63
C VAL A 202 -4.55 14.54 -11.91
N ALA A 203 -4.25 13.91 -13.04
CA ALA A 203 -4.88 14.14 -14.34
C ALA A 203 -5.77 12.97 -14.82
N MET A 204 -6.04 11.98 -13.97
CA MET A 204 -7.02 10.91 -14.21
C MET A 204 -8.40 11.30 -13.68
N ASN A 205 -9.48 10.74 -14.24
CA ASN A 205 -10.85 10.97 -13.77
C ASN A 205 -11.01 10.52 -12.30
N PRO A 206 -11.68 11.27 -11.40
CA PRO A 206 -11.68 11.03 -9.94
C PRO A 206 -12.20 9.66 -9.47
N VAL A 207 -12.94 8.94 -10.32
CA VAL A 207 -13.46 7.59 -10.02
C VAL A 207 -12.36 6.50 -10.11
N ASP A 208 -11.19 6.82 -10.68
CA ASP A 208 -10.15 5.86 -11.04
C ASP A 208 -8.94 5.81 -10.09
N HIS A 209 -8.90 6.66 -9.05
CA HIS A 209 -7.88 6.75 -7.98
C HIS A 209 -8.44 7.50 -6.74
N PRO A 210 -8.53 6.90 -5.55
CA PRO A 210 -8.87 7.62 -4.31
C PRO A 210 -7.59 8.19 -3.67
N HIS A 211 -7.59 9.41 -3.12
CA HIS A 211 -6.42 10.11 -2.54
C HIS A 211 -6.64 10.53 -1.06
N GLY A 212 -5.69 10.24 -0.17
CA GLY A 212 -5.64 10.48 1.30
C GLY A 212 -4.21 10.28 1.82
N ASP A 213 -3.97 9.77 3.04
CA ASP A 213 -2.65 9.31 3.54
C ASP A 213 -1.89 8.59 2.43
N ILE A 214 -0.70 9.07 2.12
CA ILE A 214 0.15 8.59 1.02
C ILE A 214 1.11 7.56 1.62
N GLN A 215 0.71 6.30 1.60
CA GLN A 215 1.42 5.18 2.21
C GLN A 215 2.21 4.39 1.18
N ALA A 216 3.52 4.27 1.36
CA ALA A 216 4.36 3.47 0.47
C ALA A 216 5.40 2.66 1.25
N PHE A 217 5.75 1.48 0.71
CA PHE A 217 6.92 0.74 1.17
C PHE A 217 8.17 1.45 0.68
N GLY A 218 8.93 2.01 1.62
CA GLY A 218 10.17 2.73 1.37
C GLY A 218 11.40 1.93 1.80
N ASN A 219 12.51 2.64 1.95
CA ASN A 219 13.77 2.13 2.44
C ASN A 219 14.45 3.15 3.35
N ASP A 220 15.51 2.76 4.05
CA ASP A 220 16.22 3.64 4.98
C ASP A 220 16.83 4.86 4.26
N ALA A 221 17.20 4.73 2.99
CA ALA A 221 17.69 5.85 2.18
C ALA A 221 16.61 6.93 1.96
N LEU A 222 15.34 6.54 1.84
CA LEU A 222 14.22 7.48 1.75
C LEU A 222 13.99 8.20 3.08
N LEU A 223 14.11 7.48 4.20
CA LEU A 223 14.03 8.08 5.54
C LEU A 223 15.15 9.10 5.74
N GLU A 224 16.40 8.74 5.42
CA GLU A 224 17.56 9.62 5.53
C GLU A 224 17.43 10.87 4.64
N LYS A 225 16.97 10.68 3.39
CA LYS A 225 16.73 11.79 2.44
C LYS A 225 15.82 12.87 3.02
N TYR A 226 14.79 12.48 3.77
CA TYR A 226 13.84 13.40 4.38
C TYR A 226 14.09 13.63 5.87
N SER A 227 15.24 13.21 6.40
CA SER A 227 15.60 13.36 7.82
C SER A 227 14.54 12.77 8.78
N LEU A 228 13.91 11.68 8.37
CA LEU A 228 12.88 10.98 9.11
C LEU A 228 13.50 9.84 9.94
N LYS A 229 13.09 9.70 11.20
CA LYS A 229 13.43 8.52 12.01
C LYS A 229 12.41 7.42 11.79
N ALA A 230 12.82 6.17 11.97
CA ALA A 230 11.88 5.04 11.98
C ALA A 230 10.92 5.17 13.18
N ASN A 231 9.63 4.85 13.00
CA ASN A 231 8.58 5.01 14.02
C ASN A 231 8.35 6.43 14.50
N ASP A 232 8.65 7.42 13.66
CA ASP A 232 8.50 8.84 14.01
C ASP A 232 7.23 9.45 13.40
N ALA A 233 6.75 10.53 14.01
CA ALA A 233 5.60 11.29 13.57
C ALA A 233 5.89 12.78 13.70
N ILE A 234 6.11 13.44 12.55
CA ILE A 234 6.51 14.85 12.50
C ILE A 234 5.55 15.68 11.66
N LEU A 235 5.56 16.99 11.92
CA LEU A 235 4.96 17.98 11.03
C LEU A 235 5.91 18.31 9.88
N ALA A 236 5.36 18.53 8.68
CA ALA A 236 6.14 18.82 7.50
C ALA A 236 6.76 20.22 7.58
N GLU A 237 8.04 20.30 7.22
CA GLU A 237 8.78 21.54 7.00
C GLU A 237 8.98 21.71 5.49
N PRO A 238 9.41 22.88 4.99
CA PRO A 238 9.64 23.09 3.55
C PRO A 238 10.53 22.01 2.90
N LYS A 239 11.52 21.48 3.62
CA LYS A 239 12.40 20.39 3.16
C LYS A 239 11.69 19.04 2.97
N HIS A 240 10.55 18.84 3.63
CA HIS A 240 9.78 17.59 3.57
C HIS A 240 8.74 17.57 2.46
N LEU A 241 8.34 18.71 1.88
CA LEU A 241 7.17 18.80 0.98
C LEU A 241 7.27 17.92 -0.28
N ASP A 242 8.48 17.61 -0.74
CA ASP A 242 8.67 16.75 -1.91
C ASP A 242 8.38 15.28 -1.63
N ILE A 243 8.29 14.86 -0.35
CA ILE A 243 8.07 13.46 0.04
C ILE A 243 6.75 12.92 -0.54
N TYR A 244 5.71 13.75 -0.60
CA TYR A 244 4.39 13.35 -1.06
C TYR A 244 4.40 12.94 -2.54
N GLU A 245 5.07 13.73 -3.37
CA GLU A 245 5.21 13.44 -4.79
C GLU A 245 6.23 12.31 -5.03
N ASP A 246 7.29 12.22 -4.22
CA ASP A 246 8.28 11.15 -4.31
C ASP A 246 7.62 9.78 -4.05
N LEU A 247 6.83 9.67 -2.98
CA LEU A 247 6.07 8.46 -2.65
C LEU A 247 5.10 8.07 -3.78
N LEU A 248 4.33 9.03 -4.30
CA LEU A 248 3.36 8.80 -5.38
C LEU A 248 4.02 8.38 -6.71
N ASN A 249 5.16 8.98 -7.04
CA ASN A 249 5.77 8.79 -8.35
C ASN A 249 6.75 7.61 -8.38
N ASN A 250 7.43 7.31 -7.26
CA ASN A 250 8.55 6.38 -7.22
C ASN A 250 8.32 5.12 -6.35
N TYR A 251 7.33 5.10 -5.46
CA TYR A 251 7.17 4.02 -4.46
C TYR A 251 5.81 3.28 -4.48
N ASP A 252 5.04 3.37 -5.57
CA ASP A 252 3.70 2.74 -5.72
C ASP A 252 2.77 3.03 -4.52
N ALA A 253 2.79 4.28 -4.05
CA ALA A 253 2.05 4.68 -2.87
C ALA A 253 0.55 4.42 -3.02
N LYS A 254 -0.03 3.88 -1.95
CA LYS A 254 -1.46 3.73 -1.73
C LYS A 254 -2.00 4.92 -0.96
N LEU A 255 -3.29 5.12 -1.10
CA LEU A 255 -3.97 6.31 -0.63
C LEU A 255 -5.16 5.90 0.21
N ILE A 256 -5.13 6.30 1.48
CA ILE A 256 -6.07 5.83 2.50
C ILE A 256 -6.64 7.02 3.25
N ALA A 257 -7.92 7.02 3.59
CA ALA A 257 -8.47 8.07 4.43
C ALA A 257 -7.84 7.98 5.83
N GLY A 258 -7.15 9.04 6.25
CA GLY A 258 -6.38 9.08 7.49
C GLY A 258 -6.88 10.13 8.48
N GLY A 259 -5.95 10.58 9.33
CA GLY A 259 -6.17 11.49 10.45
C GLY A 259 -6.51 10.74 11.74
N ALA A 260 -5.67 10.87 12.77
CA ALA A 260 -5.74 10.04 13.98
C ALA A 260 -7.14 10.05 14.64
N ALA A 261 -7.66 11.23 14.97
CA ALA A 261 -9.00 11.35 15.57
C ALA A 261 -10.13 10.90 14.63
N GLN A 262 -9.96 11.03 13.32
CA GLN A 262 -10.92 10.54 12.34
C GLN A 262 -10.88 9.00 12.23
N ASN A 263 -9.71 8.39 12.33
CA ASN A 263 -9.52 6.95 12.39
C ASN A 263 -10.16 6.37 13.66
N THR A 264 -9.97 7.03 14.81
CA THR A 264 -10.65 6.71 16.07
C THR A 264 -12.16 6.79 15.93
N ALA A 265 -12.68 7.87 15.32
CA ALA A 265 -14.12 8.02 15.08
C ALA A 265 -14.67 6.93 14.16
N ARG A 266 -13.95 6.59 13.07
CA ARG A 266 -14.31 5.46 12.19
C ARG A 266 -14.26 4.12 12.93
N GLY A 267 -13.32 3.93 13.85
CA GLY A 267 -13.22 2.74 14.69
C GLY A 267 -14.38 2.62 15.67
N ALA A 268 -14.71 3.69 16.38
CA ALA A 268 -15.88 3.72 17.27
C ALA A 268 -17.16 3.44 16.48
N GLN A 269 -17.31 4.06 15.30
CA GLN A 269 -18.44 3.84 14.40
C GLN A 269 -18.52 2.39 13.86
N TYR A 270 -17.37 1.72 13.72
CA TYR A 270 -17.34 0.31 13.33
C TYR A 270 -17.96 -0.59 14.41
N LEU A 271 -17.97 -0.20 15.68
CA LEU A 271 -18.63 -0.94 16.75
C LEU A 271 -20.08 -0.46 16.97
N LEU A 272 -20.28 0.86 17.00
CA LEU A 272 -21.56 1.50 17.29
C LEU A 272 -22.56 1.45 16.09
N PRO A 273 -23.85 1.78 16.32
CA PRO A 273 -24.87 1.89 15.26
C PRO A 273 -24.54 3.00 14.24
N GLU A 274 -24.93 2.84 12.98
CA GLU A 274 -24.65 3.82 11.92
C GLU A 274 -25.11 5.25 12.27
N ASN A 275 -24.30 6.25 11.92
CA ASN A 275 -24.51 7.68 12.20
C ASN A 275 -24.59 8.05 13.70
N SER A 276 -24.12 7.20 14.60
CA SER A 276 -24.03 7.51 16.04
C SER A 276 -22.77 8.29 16.42
N VAL A 277 -21.75 8.31 15.55
CA VAL A 277 -20.51 9.04 15.77
C VAL A 277 -20.44 10.26 14.85
N VAL A 278 -20.03 11.39 15.41
CA VAL A 278 -19.81 12.65 14.68
C VAL A 278 -18.35 13.04 14.77
N TYR A 279 -17.73 13.34 13.64
CA TYR A 279 -16.37 13.86 13.58
C TYR A 279 -16.37 15.32 13.08
N LEU A 280 -15.67 16.19 13.82
CA LEU A 280 -15.43 17.59 13.46
C LEU A 280 -13.95 17.78 13.08
N GLY A 281 -13.68 18.54 12.02
CA GLY A 281 -12.30 18.82 11.60
C GLY A 281 -12.23 19.83 10.46
N GLY A 282 -11.02 20.25 10.08
CA GLY A 282 -10.81 21.15 8.94
C GLY A 282 -10.48 20.38 7.67
N ALA A 283 -11.06 20.79 6.54
CA ALA A 283 -10.77 20.22 5.22
C ALA A 283 -10.82 21.31 4.14
N GLY A 284 -10.16 21.10 3.01
CA GLY A 284 -10.24 22.03 1.87
C GLY A 284 -11.53 21.86 1.07
N ASP A 285 -11.79 22.76 0.13
CA ASP A 285 -12.77 22.53 -0.95
C ASP A 285 -12.13 21.87 -2.16
N ASP A 286 -11.69 20.63 -1.96
CA ASP A 286 -10.98 19.89 -2.99
C ASP A 286 -11.38 18.41 -3.05
N LYS A 287 -10.79 17.72 -4.02
CA LYS A 287 -11.00 16.29 -4.24
C LYS A 287 -10.61 15.43 -3.03
N TYR A 288 -9.63 15.85 -2.22
CA TYR A 288 -9.17 15.08 -1.07
C TYR A 288 -10.24 15.12 0.03
N ALA A 289 -10.84 16.28 0.29
CA ALA A 289 -11.97 16.40 1.21
C ALA A 289 -13.17 15.54 0.76
N ALA A 290 -13.45 15.48 -0.54
CA ALA A 290 -14.51 14.60 -1.08
C ALA A 290 -14.22 13.11 -0.80
N ILE A 291 -12.97 12.68 -0.92
CA ILE A 291 -12.56 11.29 -0.66
C ILE A 291 -12.66 10.96 0.83
N LEU A 292 -12.24 11.89 1.71
CA LEU A 292 -12.43 11.72 3.17
C LEU A 292 -13.92 11.58 3.51
N ARG A 293 -14.79 12.44 2.96
CA ARG A 293 -16.25 12.34 3.12
C ARG A 293 -16.79 10.99 2.66
N ASP A 294 -16.39 10.52 1.48
CA ASP A 294 -16.86 9.23 0.94
C ASP A 294 -16.40 8.04 1.80
N ALA A 295 -15.17 8.06 2.31
CA ALA A 295 -14.65 7.03 3.19
C ALA A 295 -15.39 7.00 4.54
N CYS A 296 -15.63 8.17 5.15
CA CYS A 296 -16.39 8.28 6.38
C CYS A 296 -17.85 7.84 6.17
N LYS A 297 -18.48 8.23 5.06
CA LYS A 297 -19.83 7.79 4.70
C LYS A 297 -19.93 6.27 4.53
N GLN A 298 -18.93 5.63 3.93
CA GLN A 298 -18.87 4.17 3.82
C GLN A 298 -18.73 3.47 5.18
N ALA A 299 -18.06 4.12 6.13
CA ALA A 299 -17.98 3.65 7.51
C ALA A 299 -19.26 3.95 8.32
N GLY A 300 -20.23 4.67 7.76
CA GLY A 300 -21.41 5.14 8.49
C GLY A 300 -21.12 6.28 9.46
N LEU A 301 -19.96 6.95 9.34
CA LEU A 301 -19.53 8.05 10.21
C LEU A 301 -20.08 9.37 9.67
N ARG A 302 -20.72 10.16 10.54
CA ARG A 302 -21.12 11.54 10.22
C ARG A 302 -19.92 12.46 10.36
N VAL A 303 -19.69 13.31 9.36
CA VAL A 303 -18.59 14.28 9.34
C VAL A 303 -19.14 15.68 9.12
N GLU A 304 -18.67 16.63 9.92
CA GLU A 304 -18.97 18.06 9.75
C GLU A 304 -17.63 18.81 9.66
N TYR A 305 -17.17 19.03 8.43
CA TYR A 305 -15.91 19.70 8.18
C TYR A 305 -16.08 21.22 8.10
N ARG A 306 -15.16 21.96 8.76
CA ARG A 306 -14.89 23.36 8.45
C ARG A 306 -14.16 23.42 7.11
N VAL A 307 -14.86 23.85 6.07
CA VAL A 307 -14.33 23.87 4.69
C VAL A 307 -13.57 25.15 4.40
N ASP A 308 -12.29 25.04 4.06
CA ASP A 308 -11.48 26.16 3.55
C ASP A 308 -11.46 26.16 2.01
N PRO A 309 -11.98 27.19 1.33
CA PRO A 309 -11.94 27.24 -0.14
C PRO A 309 -10.57 27.64 -0.71
N LYS A 310 -9.65 28.15 0.12
CA LYS A 310 -8.35 28.69 -0.32
C LYS A 310 -7.19 27.74 -0.04
N VAL A 311 -7.30 26.91 0.98
CA VAL A 311 -6.25 25.99 1.40
C VAL A 311 -6.63 24.55 1.11
N ALA A 312 -5.68 23.79 0.56
CA ALA A 312 -5.88 22.37 0.25
C ALA A 312 -6.02 21.54 1.53
N THR A 313 -6.75 20.43 1.44
CA THR A 313 -6.87 19.43 2.50
C THR A 313 -5.49 18.88 2.88
N GLY A 314 -5.27 18.65 4.17
CA GLY A 314 -4.03 18.09 4.68
C GLY A 314 -3.69 16.72 4.11
N ARG A 315 -2.40 16.39 4.12
CA ARG A 315 -1.86 15.12 3.63
C ARG A 315 -0.77 14.60 4.56
N CYS A 316 -0.77 13.29 4.78
CA CYS A 316 0.29 12.61 5.53
C CYS A 316 1.05 11.67 4.59
N GLY A 317 2.37 11.80 4.58
CA GLY A 317 3.29 10.91 3.85
C GLY A 317 3.78 9.86 4.83
N VAL A 318 3.53 8.60 4.51
CA VAL A 318 3.84 7.48 5.40
C VAL A 318 4.82 6.56 4.68
N VAL A 319 6.02 6.47 5.25
CA VAL A 319 7.10 5.61 4.77
C VAL A 319 7.15 4.35 5.62
N ILE A 320 6.90 3.19 5.02
CA ILE A 320 6.94 1.89 5.70
C ILE A 320 8.30 1.24 5.46
N THR A 321 9.05 0.94 6.52
CA THR A 321 10.33 0.22 6.50
C THR A 321 10.30 -0.98 7.44
N GLY A 322 10.14 -2.19 6.89
CA GLY A 322 9.94 -3.40 7.68
C GLY A 322 8.61 -3.34 8.46
N HIS A 323 8.70 -3.35 9.80
CA HIS A 323 7.56 -3.15 10.70
C HIS A 323 7.42 -1.70 11.20
N ASN A 324 8.36 -0.83 10.82
CA ASN A 324 8.40 0.55 11.27
C ASN A 324 7.72 1.47 10.26
N ARG A 325 7.15 2.57 10.74
CA ARG A 325 6.54 3.61 9.90
C ARG A 325 7.00 4.98 10.31
N SER A 326 7.35 5.83 9.35
CA SER A 326 7.63 7.24 9.61
C SER A 326 6.58 8.11 8.92
N MET A 327 5.98 9.03 9.67
CA MET A 327 4.88 9.88 9.24
C MET A 327 5.32 11.33 9.15
N CYS A 328 5.07 11.95 8.00
CA CYS A 328 5.34 13.37 7.77
C CYS A 328 4.05 14.09 7.33
N THR A 329 3.48 14.90 8.22
CA THR A 329 2.13 15.45 8.05
C THR A 329 2.15 16.93 7.68
N GLU A 330 1.52 17.27 6.56
CA GLU A 330 1.18 18.64 6.20
C GLU A 330 -0.31 18.85 6.51
N LEU A 331 -0.60 19.67 7.53
CA LEU A 331 -1.97 19.83 8.03
C LEU A 331 -2.91 20.52 7.03
N GLY A 332 -2.39 21.41 6.17
CA GLY A 332 -3.19 22.15 5.20
C GLY A 332 -4.40 22.84 5.86
N ALA A 333 -5.59 22.65 5.28
CA ALA A 333 -6.85 23.22 5.77
C ALA A 333 -7.24 22.73 7.18
N ALA A 334 -6.69 21.62 7.67
CA ALA A 334 -6.93 21.17 9.04
C ALA A 334 -6.36 22.17 10.05
N ASN A 335 -5.29 22.89 9.70
CA ASN A 335 -4.67 23.92 10.55
C ASN A 335 -5.52 25.20 10.68
N HIS A 336 -6.53 25.35 9.82
CA HIS A 336 -7.42 26.51 9.82
C HIS A 336 -8.76 26.20 10.52
N TYR A 337 -8.85 25.10 11.27
CA TYR A 337 -10.00 24.85 12.10
C TYR A 337 -10.09 25.93 13.19
N ASP A 338 -11.29 26.44 13.42
CA ASP A 338 -11.54 27.60 14.26
C ASP A 338 -12.65 27.34 15.29
N LEU A 339 -12.70 28.18 16.32
CA LEU A 339 -13.64 28.04 17.42
C LEU A 339 -15.07 28.39 16.99
N GLU A 340 -15.19 29.32 16.05
CA GLU A 340 -16.43 29.80 15.46
C GLU A 340 -17.19 28.65 14.78
N HIS A 341 -16.49 27.75 14.11
CA HIS A 341 -17.09 26.54 13.57
C HIS A 341 -17.69 25.64 14.66
N LEU A 342 -16.99 25.44 15.78
CA LEU A 342 -17.52 24.64 16.89
C LEU A 342 -18.75 25.30 17.53
N LYS A 343 -18.73 26.63 17.69
CA LYS A 343 -19.82 27.41 18.32
C LYS A 343 -21.00 27.70 17.40
N ARG A 344 -20.96 27.28 16.14
CA ARG A 344 -22.12 27.39 15.24
C ARG A 344 -23.33 26.66 15.84
N PRO A 345 -24.55 27.22 15.82
CA PRO A 345 -25.70 26.62 16.47
C PRO A 345 -26.02 25.19 16.03
N ASP A 346 -25.82 24.88 14.75
CA ASP A 346 -26.06 23.55 14.19
C ASP A 346 -25.01 22.52 14.62
N ILE A 347 -23.75 22.94 14.82
CA ILE A 347 -22.66 22.09 15.32
C ILE A 347 -22.73 21.95 16.84
N TRP A 348 -22.99 23.05 17.56
CA TRP A 348 -23.11 23.05 19.00
C TRP A 348 -24.27 22.17 19.48
N ALA A 349 -25.38 22.12 18.73
CA ALA A 349 -26.45 21.17 19.01
C ALA A 349 -25.97 19.70 18.97
N LEU A 350 -24.99 19.35 18.13
CA LEU A 350 -24.40 18.01 18.12
C LEU A 350 -23.55 17.77 19.37
N VAL A 351 -22.78 18.79 19.80
CA VAL A 351 -22.00 18.75 21.04
C VAL A 351 -22.93 18.54 22.24
N GLU A 352 -24.02 19.29 22.33
CA GLU A 352 -24.99 19.17 23.41
C GLU A 352 -25.68 17.80 23.45
N ASN A 353 -25.92 17.18 22.29
CA ASN A 353 -26.53 15.85 22.21
C ASN A 353 -25.53 14.69 22.35
N ALA A 354 -24.23 14.91 22.17
CA ALA A 354 -23.22 13.86 22.27
C ALA A 354 -23.13 13.31 23.70
N GLU A 355 -22.98 12.00 23.86
CA GLU A 355 -22.89 11.37 25.20
C GLU A 355 -21.47 11.41 25.77
N ALA A 356 -20.45 11.41 24.90
CA ALA A 356 -19.05 11.49 25.26
C ALA A 356 -18.27 12.30 24.21
N TYR A 357 -17.11 12.82 24.60
CA TYR A 357 -16.20 13.55 23.71
C TYR A 357 -14.85 12.86 23.64
N TYR A 358 -14.28 12.81 22.43
CA TYR A 358 -12.91 12.36 22.20
C TYR A 358 -12.13 13.46 21.48
N VAL A 359 -10.93 13.77 21.97
CA VAL A 359 -10.01 14.72 21.37
C VAL A 359 -8.64 14.06 21.21
N GLY A 360 -8.09 14.09 19.99
CA GLY A 360 -6.70 13.70 19.75
C GLY A 360 -5.75 14.86 20.07
N GLY A 361 -4.61 14.56 20.68
CA GLY A 361 -3.59 15.53 21.10
C GLY A 361 -3.05 16.38 19.95
N TYR A 362 -3.06 15.87 18.72
CA TYR A 362 -2.73 16.69 17.55
C TYR A 362 -3.58 17.95 17.41
N HIS A 363 -4.79 18.00 17.99
CA HIS A 363 -5.62 19.20 17.92
C HIS A 363 -5.07 20.38 18.74
N PHE A 364 -4.13 20.15 19.68
CA PHE A 364 -3.41 21.23 20.38
C PHE A 364 -2.53 22.06 19.45
N THR A 365 -2.14 21.52 18.29
CA THR A 365 -1.38 22.29 17.29
C THR A 365 -2.25 23.21 16.45
N VAL A 366 -3.58 23.05 16.55
CA VAL A 366 -4.57 23.72 15.68
C VAL A 366 -5.45 24.67 16.47
N CYS A 367 -6.26 24.16 17.40
CA CYS A 367 -7.26 24.97 18.10
C CYS A 367 -7.43 24.56 19.58
N PRO A 368 -6.44 24.87 20.45
CA PRO A 368 -6.59 24.69 21.90
C PRO A 368 -7.86 25.31 22.51
N PRO A 369 -8.35 26.50 22.08
CA PRO A 369 -9.59 27.06 22.60
C PRO A 369 -10.82 26.18 22.38
N ALA A 370 -10.91 25.48 21.24
CA ALA A 370 -12.01 24.55 20.97
C ALA A 370 -11.98 23.32 21.89
N ILE A 371 -10.78 22.83 22.22
CA ILE A 371 -10.60 21.74 23.19
C ILE A 371 -11.11 22.17 24.56
N MET A 372 -10.76 23.37 25.00
CA MET A 372 -11.18 23.90 26.31
C MET A 372 -12.69 24.06 26.41
N GLU A 373 -13.36 24.59 25.38
CA GLU A 373 -14.83 24.71 25.37
C GLU A 373 -15.52 23.34 25.44
N LEU A 374 -15.03 22.33 24.72
CA LEU A 374 -15.55 20.96 24.83
C LEU A 374 -15.31 20.37 26.24
N ALA A 375 -14.13 20.61 26.80
CA ALA A 375 -13.72 20.11 28.11
C ALA A 375 -14.57 20.71 29.25
N GLU A 376 -14.80 22.03 29.21
CA GLU A 376 -15.66 22.74 30.15
C GLU A 376 -17.12 22.28 30.03
N GLN A 377 -17.64 22.13 28.80
CA GLN A 377 -18.98 21.60 28.55
C GLN A 377 -19.13 20.15 29.06
N ALA A 378 -18.10 19.33 28.91
CA ALA A 378 -18.08 17.96 29.42
C ALA A 378 -18.16 17.92 30.95
N ALA A 379 -17.35 18.73 31.64
CA ALA A 379 -17.40 18.83 33.09
C ALA A 379 -18.73 19.40 33.59
N ALA A 380 -19.26 20.44 32.96
CA ALA A 380 -20.53 21.06 33.33
C ALA A 380 -21.73 20.11 33.20
N LYS A 381 -21.71 19.19 32.22
CA LYS A 381 -22.79 18.22 31.96
C LYS A 381 -22.47 16.81 32.45
N ASN A 382 -21.36 16.61 33.15
CA ASN A 382 -20.88 15.32 33.62
C ASN A 382 -20.78 14.24 32.52
N LYS A 383 -20.33 14.63 31.33
CA LYS A 383 -20.09 13.74 30.18
C LYS A 383 -18.63 13.27 30.16
N PRO A 384 -18.33 12.02 29.75
CA PRO A 384 -16.96 11.56 29.60
C PRO A 384 -16.17 12.41 28.61
N PHE A 385 -15.02 12.93 29.04
CA PHE A 385 -14.02 13.56 28.18
C PHE A 385 -12.77 12.69 28.06
N ILE A 386 -12.50 12.23 26.84
CA ILE A 386 -11.41 11.30 26.50
C ILE A 386 -10.36 12.06 25.70
N LEU A 387 -9.12 12.12 26.20
CA LEU A 387 -7.98 12.70 25.49
C LEU A 387 -7.01 11.60 25.05
N SER A 388 -6.44 11.71 23.84
CA SER A 388 -5.23 10.98 23.46
C SER A 388 -4.00 11.90 23.47
N LEU A 389 -2.86 11.44 24.00
CA LEU A 389 -1.59 12.18 23.91
C LEU A 389 -1.07 12.30 22.47
N SER A 390 -1.35 11.29 21.65
CA SER A 390 -1.17 11.22 20.18
C SER A 390 0.27 11.25 19.64
N ALA A 391 1.19 12.01 20.24
CA ALA A 391 2.60 11.99 19.86
C ALA A 391 3.51 12.55 20.97
N PRO A 392 4.78 12.11 21.05
CA PRO A 392 5.76 12.59 22.03
C PRO A 392 5.98 14.11 22.02
N PHE A 393 5.86 14.75 20.85
CA PHE A 393 6.09 16.18 20.71
C PHE A 393 4.98 17.05 21.32
N ILE A 394 3.79 16.48 21.57
CA ILE A 394 2.66 17.20 22.17
C ILE A 394 2.97 17.61 23.62
N PRO A 395 3.32 16.70 24.55
CA PRO A 395 3.71 17.10 25.89
C PRO A 395 5.01 17.91 25.95
N GLN A 396 5.90 17.77 24.95
CA GLN A 396 7.16 18.52 24.91
C GLN A 396 7.00 19.98 24.46
N PHE A 397 6.26 20.24 23.37
CA PHE A 397 6.15 21.58 22.77
C PHE A 397 4.81 22.28 23.02
N PHE A 398 3.77 21.52 23.36
CA PHE A 398 2.42 22.02 23.61
C PHE A 398 1.99 21.77 25.07
N LYS A 399 2.95 21.81 26.00
CA LYS A 399 2.75 21.60 27.43
C LYS A 399 1.68 22.52 28.03
N ASP A 400 1.82 23.83 27.87
CA ASP A 400 0.90 24.81 28.46
C ASP A 400 -0.59 24.57 28.10
N PRO A 401 -0.99 24.40 26.82
CA PRO A 401 -2.38 24.10 26.49
C PRO A 401 -2.80 22.67 26.91
N LEU A 402 -1.88 21.70 26.88
CA LEU A 402 -2.14 20.34 27.36
C LEU A 402 -2.51 20.37 28.86
N ASP A 403 -1.67 20.99 29.69
CA ASP A 403 -1.83 21.06 31.14
C ASP A 403 -3.09 21.82 31.55
N LYS A 404 -3.47 22.86 30.81
CA LYS A 404 -4.73 23.58 31.02
C LYS A 404 -5.96 22.69 30.81
N SER A 405 -5.87 21.73 29.89
CA SER A 405 -6.96 20.78 29.64
C SER A 405 -6.95 19.60 30.60
N ALA A 406 -5.81 19.28 31.24
CA ALA A 406 -5.63 18.14 32.13
C ALA A 406 -6.72 18.00 33.20
N PRO A 407 -7.15 19.07 33.90
CA PRO A 407 -8.21 18.99 34.91
C PRO A 407 -9.54 18.39 34.43
N TYR A 408 -9.79 18.37 33.12
CA TYR A 408 -11.06 17.94 32.55
C TYR A 408 -11.03 16.51 32.01
N TRP A 409 -9.85 15.87 31.91
CA TRP A 409 -9.77 14.51 31.37
C TRP A 409 -10.39 13.49 32.33
N ASP A 410 -11.41 12.77 31.87
CA ASP A 410 -11.89 11.56 32.52
C ASP A 410 -11.06 10.35 32.09
N TYR A 411 -10.63 10.31 30.84
CA TYR A 411 -9.75 9.28 30.30
C TYR A 411 -8.59 9.92 29.54
N VAL A 412 -7.38 9.44 29.78
CA VAL A 412 -6.19 9.83 29.00
C VAL A 412 -5.56 8.57 28.41
N ILE A 413 -5.39 8.54 27.09
CA ILE A 413 -4.85 7.40 26.34
C ILE A 413 -3.51 7.81 25.72
N GLY A 414 -2.48 7.01 25.92
CA GLY A 414 -1.19 7.17 25.25
C GLY A 414 -0.47 5.84 25.03
N ASN A 415 0.61 5.86 24.26
CA ASN A 415 1.55 4.75 24.18
C ASN A 415 2.77 4.95 25.10
N GLU A 416 3.67 3.97 25.12
CA GLU A 416 4.89 3.99 25.92
C GLU A 416 5.76 5.21 25.66
N THR A 417 5.96 5.59 24.39
CA THR A 417 6.83 6.72 24.02
C THR A 417 6.20 8.06 24.37
N GLU A 418 4.89 8.19 24.22
CA GLU A 418 4.12 9.38 24.62
C GLU A 418 4.11 9.55 26.14
N ALA A 419 3.97 8.46 26.89
CA ALA A 419 4.02 8.46 28.34
C ALA A 419 5.41 8.86 28.85
N GLU A 420 6.49 8.32 28.26
CA GLU A 420 7.87 8.72 28.58
C GLU A 420 8.11 10.20 28.28
N ALA A 421 7.66 10.70 27.12
CA ALA A 421 7.79 12.12 26.78
C ALA A 421 6.97 13.03 27.71
N TYR A 422 5.82 12.58 28.18
CA TYR A 422 5.07 13.26 29.23
C TYR A 422 5.87 13.31 30.53
N ALA A 423 6.44 12.18 30.97
CA ALA A 423 7.21 12.11 32.19
C ALA A 423 8.47 12.99 32.18
N GLU A 424 9.16 13.06 31.03
CA GLU A 424 10.33 13.91 30.82
C GLU A 424 9.93 15.39 30.84
N SER A 425 8.88 15.78 30.12
CA SER A 425 8.40 17.18 30.08
C SER A 425 7.85 17.69 31.42
N HIS A 426 7.45 16.79 32.32
CA HIS A 426 6.89 17.10 33.64
C HIS A 426 7.83 16.78 34.80
N ASP A 427 9.10 16.46 34.51
CA ASP A 427 10.12 16.18 35.51
C ASP A 427 9.71 15.11 36.54
N LEU A 428 8.96 14.08 36.10
CA LEU A 428 8.48 13.01 36.99
C LEU A 428 9.60 12.09 37.49
N GLY A 429 10.80 12.16 36.90
CA GLY A 429 11.99 11.44 37.37
C GLY A 429 11.93 9.91 37.22
N THR A 430 10.98 9.39 36.45
CA THR A 430 10.77 7.95 36.25
C THR A 430 10.56 7.61 34.77
N LYS A 431 11.00 6.42 34.37
CA LYS A 431 10.68 5.80 33.07
C LYS A 431 9.76 4.58 33.24
N ASP A 432 9.33 4.28 34.47
CA ASP A 432 8.39 3.20 34.71
C ASP A 432 6.99 3.64 34.29
N LEU A 433 6.46 3.01 33.23
CA LEU A 433 5.13 3.27 32.69
C LEU A 433 4.03 3.13 33.76
N LYS A 434 4.21 2.28 34.77
CA LYS A 434 3.24 2.10 35.86
C LYS A 434 3.16 3.33 36.75
N GLU A 435 4.30 3.88 37.13
CA GLU A 435 4.38 5.12 37.90
C GLU A 435 3.88 6.32 37.08
N ILE A 436 4.19 6.35 35.78
CA ILE A 436 3.69 7.41 34.88
C ILE A 436 2.16 7.34 34.76
N ALA A 437 1.59 6.14 34.57
CA ALA A 437 0.14 5.95 34.56
C ALA A 437 -0.50 6.43 35.87
N LYS A 438 0.11 6.10 37.01
CA LYS A 438 -0.36 6.54 38.34
C LYS A 438 -0.28 8.06 38.50
N ALA A 439 0.78 8.70 38.02
CA ALA A 439 0.90 10.15 38.03
C ALA A 439 -0.18 10.82 37.18
N LEU A 440 -0.40 10.35 35.95
CA LEU A 440 -1.44 10.84 35.04
C LEU A 440 -2.85 10.69 35.64
N ALA A 441 -3.15 9.53 36.24
CA ALA A 441 -4.44 9.28 36.88
C ALA A 441 -4.71 10.21 38.08
N ASN A 442 -3.67 10.63 38.79
CA ASN A 442 -3.78 11.43 40.02
C ASN A 442 -3.56 12.94 39.83
N LEU A 443 -3.46 13.46 38.60
CA LEU A 443 -3.43 14.92 38.39
C LEU A 443 -4.70 15.59 38.97
N PRO A 444 -4.66 16.89 39.29
CA PRO A 444 -5.85 17.62 39.73
C PRO A 444 -7.00 17.46 38.73
N LYS A 445 -8.24 17.36 39.23
CA LYS A 445 -9.44 17.14 38.40
C LYS A 445 -10.56 18.10 38.80
N ALA A 446 -11.16 18.75 37.82
CA ALA A 446 -12.23 19.73 38.02
C ALA A 446 -13.58 19.06 38.34
N ASN A 447 -13.95 18.02 37.59
CA ASN A 447 -15.16 17.26 37.84
C ASN A 447 -14.90 16.11 38.83
N SER A 448 -15.35 16.23 40.07
CA SER A 448 -15.18 15.20 41.12
C SER A 448 -16.19 14.04 41.02
N GLN A 449 -17.20 14.10 40.15
CA GLN A 449 -18.20 13.04 39.99
C GLN A 449 -17.66 11.80 39.27
N ARG A 450 -16.53 11.94 38.57
CA ARG A 450 -15.87 10.86 37.81
C ARG A 450 -14.40 10.79 38.21
N LYS A 451 -13.89 9.58 38.41
CA LYS A 451 -12.46 9.33 38.58
C LYS A 451 -11.75 9.42 37.23
N ARG A 452 -10.54 9.99 37.19
CA ARG A 452 -9.69 9.89 35.99
C ARG A 452 -9.13 8.48 35.82
N VAL A 453 -9.05 8.01 34.59
CA VAL A 453 -8.39 6.76 34.20
C VAL A 453 -7.28 7.06 33.20
N ALA A 454 -6.06 6.64 33.51
CA ALA A 454 -4.94 6.67 32.59
C ALA A 454 -4.78 5.30 31.92
N VAL A 455 -4.64 5.32 30.59
CA VAL A 455 -4.53 4.14 29.73
C VAL A 455 -3.24 4.23 28.93
N ILE A 456 -2.28 3.34 29.19
CA ILE A 456 -1.02 3.27 28.45
C ILE A 456 -0.97 1.95 27.68
N THR A 457 -1.01 2.03 26.36
CA THR A 457 -0.77 0.89 25.48
C THR A 457 0.73 0.66 25.33
N HIS A 458 1.18 -0.59 25.20
CA HIS A 458 2.61 -0.91 25.13
C HIS A 458 2.92 -1.95 24.03
N GLY A 459 2.45 -1.69 22.81
CA GLY A 459 2.66 -2.60 21.68
C GLY A 459 2.14 -4.02 21.94
N THR A 460 3.05 -4.98 22.06
CA THR A 460 2.74 -6.40 22.37
C THR A 460 2.67 -6.69 23.88
N GLU A 461 3.17 -5.78 24.71
CA GLU A 461 3.13 -5.90 26.16
C GLU A 461 1.75 -5.51 26.72
N PRO A 462 1.41 -5.91 27.96
CA PRO A 462 0.12 -5.62 28.56
C PRO A 462 -0.23 -4.12 28.56
N THR A 463 -1.50 -3.81 28.28
CA THR A 463 -2.04 -2.45 28.43
C THR A 463 -2.15 -2.11 29.92
N ILE A 464 -1.56 -0.98 30.32
CA ILE A 464 -1.48 -0.53 31.72
C ILE A 464 -2.63 0.45 31.99
N ILE A 465 -3.39 0.20 33.04
CA ILE A 465 -4.50 1.04 33.49
C ILE A 465 -4.25 1.48 34.94
N ALA A 466 -4.32 2.79 35.16
CA ALA A 466 -4.34 3.39 36.49
C ALA A 466 -5.62 4.20 36.69
N VAL A 467 -6.25 4.08 37.86
CA VAL A 467 -7.47 4.80 38.21
C VAL A 467 -7.17 5.75 39.36
N GLN A 468 -7.71 6.97 39.29
CA GLN A 468 -7.50 8.01 40.29
C GLN A 468 -7.83 7.51 41.71
N GLY A 469 -6.89 7.71 42.64
CA GLY A 469 -7.02 7.30 44.03
C GLY A 469 -6.93 5.80 44.29
N GLU A 470 -6.67 4.96 43.28
CA GLU A 470 -6.41 3.54 43.45
C GLU A 470 -4.89 3.27 43.41
N ASP A 471 -4.37 2.56 44.41
CA ASP A 471 -2.97 2.11 44.40
C ASP A 471 -2.72 0.93 43.46
N LYS A 472 -3.78 0.17 43.15
CA LYS A 472 -3.69 -1.01 42.29
C LYS A 472 -3.69 -0.60 40.82
N ILE A 473 -2.58 -0.88 40.15
CA ILE A 473 -2.46 -0.79 38.70
C ILE A 473 -2.97 -2.10 38.07
N ARG A 474 -3.74 -1.99 36.99
CA ARG A 474 -4.31 -3.14 36.28
C ARG A 474 -3.56 -3.31 34.96
N GLU A 475 -3.21 -4.56 34.65
CA GLU A 475 -2.53 -4.93 33.41
C GLU A 475 -3.43 -5.88 32.63
N TYR A 476 -3.65 -5.54 31.37
CA TYR A 476 -4.49 -6.32 30.46
C TYR A 476 -3.61 -6.90 29.34
N PRO A 477 -3.32 -8.21 29.36
CA PRO A 477 -2.55 -8.85 28.29
C PRO A 477 -3.18 -8.57 26.92
N VAL A 478 -2.34 -8.28 25.94
CA VAL A 478 -2.80 -8.06 24.56
C VAL A 478 -3.11 -9.40 23.91
N HIS A 479 -4.16 -9.45 23.09
CA HIS A 479 -4.52 -10.63 22.30
C HIS A 479 -3.45 -10.88 21.22
N GLU A 480 -2.59 -11.87 21.44
CA GLU A 480 -1.51 -12.20 20.52
C GLU A 480 -2.02 -12.52 19.10
N ILE A 481 -1.27 -12.06 18.10
CA ILE A 481 -1.48 -12.39 16.69
C ILE A 481 -0.16 -12.93 16.13
N PRO A 482 -0.19 -14.00 15.31
CA PRO A 482 0.99 -14.44 14.58
C PRO A 482 1.58 -13.31 13.74
N LYS A 483 2.92 -13.20 13.69
CA LYS A 483 3.61 -12.11 12.97
C LYS A 483 3.28 -12.10 11.47
N GLU A 484 3.00 -13.27 10.91
CA GLU A 484 2.58 -13.49 9.52
C GLU A 484 1.18 -12.94 9.19
N ASP A 485 0.33 -12.74 10.20
CA ASP A 485 -1.02 -12.19 10.06
C ASP A 485 -1.02 -10.64 10.18
N ILE A 486 0.08 -10.04 10.65
CA ILE A 486 0.22 -8.59 10.77
C ILE A 486 0.58 -8.03 9.39
N ASN A 487 -0.36 -7.28 8.82
CA ASN A 487 -0.20 -6.64 7.52
C ASN A 487 0.35 -5.21 7.68
N ASP A 488 -0.24 -4.44 8.59
CA ASP A 488 0.12 -3.04 8.83
C ASP A 488 -0.21 -2.63 10.28
N THR A 489 0.75 -2.10 11.03
CA THR A 489 0.51 -1.61 12.40
C THR A 489 -0.06 -0.18 12.43
N ASN A 490 -0.26 0.44 11.25
CA ASN A 490 -0.80 1.77 11.12
C ASN A 490 -2.21 1.90 11.72
N GLY A 491 -2.36 2.86 12.63
CA GLY A 491 -3.65 3.16 13.25
C GLY A 491 -4.05 2.19 14.34
N ALA A 492 -3.16 1.30 14.80
CA ALA A 492 -3.45 0.39 15.91
C ALA A 492 -3.86 1.15 17.19
N GLY A 493 -3.18 2.24 17.52
CA GLY A 493 -3.54 3.13 18.63
C GLY A 493 -4.88 3.84 18.41
N ASP A 494 -5.13 4.34 17.19
CA ASP A 494 -6.40 4.98 16.83
C ASP A 494 -7.57 3.99 16.94
N ALA A 495 -7.37 2.75 16.48
CA ALA A 495 -8.32 1.65 16.56
C ALA A 495 -8.55 1.21 18.01
N PHE A 496 -7.49 1.13 18.82
CA PHE A 496 -7.63 0.89 20.25
C PHE A 496 -8.49 1.97 20.92
N ALA A 497 -8.19 3.25 20.67
CA ALA A 497 -8.97 4.36 21.19
C ALA A 497 -10.43 4.31 20.68
N GLY A 498 -10.65 3.91 19.43
CA GLY A 498 -11.99 3.77 18.85
C GLY A 498 -12.82 2.70 19.54
N GLY A 499 -12.23 1.53 19.79
CA GLY A 499 -12.88 0.44 20.51
C GLY A 499 -13.14 0.77 21.98
N PHE A 500 -12.18 1.44 22.61
CA PHE A 500 -12.32 1.93 23.97
C PHE A 500 -13.46 2.95 24.10
N CYS A 501 -13.51 3.96 23.22
CA CYS A 501 -14.56 4.98 23.20
C CYS A 501 -15.95 4.36 22.98
N ALA A 502 -16.06 3.38 22.08
CA ALA A 502 -17.33 2.66 21.87
C ALA A 502 -17.79 1.94 23.15
N GLY A 503 -16.88 1.27 23.87
CA GLY A 503 -17.20 0.64 25.15
C GLY A 503 -17.67 1.63 26.21
N ILE A 504 -17.05 2.82 26.29
CA ILE A 504 -17.46 3.87 27.22
C ILE A 504 -18.86 4.41 26.90
N VAL A 505 -19.17 4.64 25.62
CA VAL A 505 -20.50 5.10 25.18
C VAL A 505 -21.57 4.03 25.45
N ASP A 506 -21.26 2.75 25.21
CA ASP A 506 -22.16 1.63 25.53
C ASP A 506 -22.30 1.35 27.05
N GLY A 507 -21.62 2.12 27.91
CA GLY A 507 -21.68 1.97 29.36
C GLY A 507 -21.04 0.68 29.87
N ARG A 508 -20.10 0.10 29.13
CA ARG A 508 -19.43 -1.16 29.48
C ARG A 508 -18.47 -0.97 30.66
N PRO A 509 -18.23 -2.03 31.46
CA PRO A 509 -17.16 -2.03 32.46
C PRO A 509 -15.78 -1.71 31.84
N LEU A 510 -14.88 -1.15 32.65
CA LEU A 510 -13.56 -0.70 32.19
C LEU A 510 -12.73 -1.83 31.57
N ASP A 511 -12.80 -3.05 32.12
CA ASP A 511 -12.12 -4.23 31.56
C ASP A 511 -12.64 -4.57 30.15
N GLU A 512 -13.95 -4.48 29.94
CA GLU A 512 -14.57 -4.75 28.65
C GLU A 512 -14.22 -3.64 27.65
N CYS A 513 -14.13 -2.37 28.08
CA CYS A 513 -13.68 -1.27 27.23
C CYS A 513 -12.25 -1.48 26.70
N VAL A 514 -11.34 -1.93 27.57
CA VAL A 514 -9.95 -2.26 27.18
C VAL A 514 -9.94 -3.42 26.19
N HIS A 515 -10.71 -4.49 26.43
CA HIS A 515 -10.80 -5.61 25.52
C HIS A 515 -11.44 -5.24 24.17
N MET A 516 -12.43 -4.35 24.14
CA MET A 516 -13.00 -3.81 22.89
C MET A 516 -11.96 -3.02 22.10
N GLY A 517 -11.15 -2.19 22.77
CA GLY A 517 -10.02 -1.50 22.16
C GLY A 517 -8.99 -2.46 21.57
N GLN A 518 -8.53 -3.44 22.35
CA GLN A 518 -7.57 -4.46 21.90
C GLN A 518 -8.13 -5.29 20.73
N TRP A 519 -9.40 -5.67 20.78
CA TRP A 519 -10.06 -6.42 19.70
C TRP A 519 -10.12 -5.61 18.40
N LEU A 520 -10.46 -4.32 18.48
CA LEU A 520 -10.53 -3.48 17.30
C LEU A 520 -9.14 -3.20 16.70
N ALA A 521 -8.14 -2.95 17.56
CA ALA A 521 -6.74 -2.83 17.13
C ALA A 521 -6.26 -4.12 16.44
N ARG A 522 -6.58 -5.29 17.01
CA ARG A 522 -6.28 -6.61 16.44
C ARG A 522 -6.86 -6.79 15.04
N LEU A 523 -8.08 -6.31 14.78
CA LEU A 523 -8.68 -6.34 13.45
C LEU A 523 -8.00 -5.36 12.50
N SER A 524 -7.73 -4.14 12.95
CA SER A 524 -7.10 -3.11 12.13
C SER A 524 -5.74 -3.56 11.61
N ILE A 525 -4.92 -4.21 12.44
CA ILE A 525 -3.53 -4.54 12.05
C ILE A 525 -3.40 -5.70 11.04
N LYS A 526 -4.49 -6.42 10.80
CA LYS A 526 -4.59 -7.43 9.73
C LYS A 526 -4.93 -6.81 8.37
N GLU A 527 -5.45 -5.60 8.39
CA GLU A 527 -5.78 -4.82 7.21
C GLU A 527 -4.63 -3.87 6.86
N LEU A 528 -4.72 -3.22 5.70
CA LEU A 528 -3.78 -2.17 5.32
C LEU A 528 -4.30 -0.80 5.77
N GLY A 529 -3.47 -0.05 6.49
CA GLY A 529 -3.82 1.22 7.09
C GLY A 529 -4.88 1.10 8.20
N PRO A 530 -5.44 2.24 8.66
CA PRO A 530 -6.55 2.29 9.61
C PRO A 530 -7.86 1.85 8.94
N SER A 531 -7.96 0.56 8.63
CA SER A 531 -9.04 -0.08 7.89
C SER A 531 -9.59 -1.26 8.69
N TYR A 532 -10.83 -1.66 8.41
CA TYR A 532 -11.49 -2.75 9.11
C TYR A 532 -12.11 -3.73 8.10
N PRO A 533 -12.18 -5.03 8.43
CA PRO A 533 -12.69 -6.05 7.53
C PRO A 533 -14.17 -5.84 7.18
N PHE A 534 -14.55 -6.23 5.95
CA PHE A 534 -15.93 -6.25 5.47
C PHE A 534 -16.33 -7.65 4.99
N PRO A 535 -17.51 -8.19 5.37
CA PRO A 535 -18.58 -7.58 6.17
C PRO A 535 -18.16 -7.27 7.62
N LYS A 536 -18.85 -6.30 8.25
CA LYS A 536 -18.59 -5.86 9.64
C LYS A 536 -18.60 -7.08 10.57
N GLN A 537 -17.51 -7.25 11.31
CA GLN A 537 -17.41 -8.28 12.34
C GLN A 537 -18.04 -7.78 13.64
N THR A 538 -18.70 -8.66 14.37
CA THR A 538 -19.27 -8.35 15.67
C THR A 538 -18.22 -8.56 16.75
N TYR A 539 -18.12 -7.64 17.70
CA TYR A 539 -17.28 -7.82 18.87
C TYR A 539 -17.67 -9.11 19.61
N SER A 540 -16.68 -9.95 19.87
CA SER A 540 -16.81 -11.14 20.71
C SER A 540 -15.68 -11.13 21.73
N ARG A 541 -16.03 -11.25 23.01
CA ARG A 541 -15.05 -11.49 24.07
C ARG A 541 -14.49 -12.91 23.86
N GLN A 542 -13.30 -13.01 23.29
CA GLN A 542 -12.56 -14.28 23.14
C GLN A 542 -11.83 -14.62 24.42
#